data_AF-A0A943BW92-F1
#
_entry.id   AF-A0A943BW92-F1
#
_cell.length_a   1.000
_cell.length_b   1.000
_cell.length_c   1.000
_cell.angle_alpha   90.00
_cell.angle_beta   90.00
_cell.angle_gamma   90.00
#
_symmetry.space_group_name_H-M   'P 1'
#
loop_
_entity.id
_entity.type
_entity.pdbx_description
1 polymer ?
#
loop_
_entity_poly.entity_id
_entity_poly.type
_entity_poly.pdbx_seq_one_letter_code
_entity_poly.pdbx_strand_id
1 'polypeptide(L)' 'MNKKDKERIQEVLDKNRNSIEGVSRVLVTRIVLTAGDGSNENPGRFEEQYWTDDGELLSRKILL' A
#
# COMPACT_ATOMS: atom_id res chain seq x y z
N MET A 1 -16.30 -6.49 -7.14
CA MET A 1 -15.31 -7.58 -7.12
C MET A 1 -16.01 -8.88 -7.42
N ASN A 2 -15.60 -9.61 -8.47
CA ASN A 2 -16.30 -10.81 -8.91
C ASN A 2 -15.92 -12.03 -8.02
N LYS A 3 -16.68 -13.13 -8.11
CA LYS A 3 -16.46 -14.34 -7.28
C LYS A 3 -15.07 -14.96 -7.48
N LYS A 4 -14.55 -14.93 -8.71
CA LYS A 4 -13.26 -15.48 -9.10
C LYS A 4 -12.09 -14.68 -8.50
N ASP A 5 -12.24 -13.36 -8.40
CA ASP A 5 -11.24 -12.48 -7.78
C ASP A 5 -11.11 -12.78 -6.28
N LYS A 6 -12.25 -13.01 -5.60
CA LYS A 6 -12.28 -13.38 -4.17
C LYS A 6 -11.60 -14.71 -3.91
N GLU A 7 -11.90 -15.73 -4.71
CA GLU A 7 -11.29 -17.05 -4.60
C GLU A 7 -9.77 -16.99 -4.81
N ARG A 8 -9.31 -16.21 -5.79
CA ARG A 8 -7.88 -16.02 -6.07
C ARG A 8 -7.14 -15.26 -4.97
N ILE A 9 -7.76 -14.23 -4.38
CA ILE A 9 -7.20 -13.52 -3.23
C ILE A 9 -7.13 -14.46 -2.03
N GLN A 10 -8.19 -15.24 -1.77
CA GLN A 10 -8.22 -16.20 -0.68
C GLN A 10 -7.13 -17.27 -0.83
N GLU A 11 -6.94 -17.82 -2.03
CA GLU A 11 -5.90 -18.81 -2.32
C GLU A 11 -4.48 -18.25 -2.08
N VAL A 12 -4.23 -16.99 -2.44
CA VAL A 12 -2.96 -16.29 -2.14
C VAL A 12 -2.81 -16.08 -0.62
N LEU A 13 -3.87 -15.65 0.06
CA LEU A 13 -3.83 -15.44 1.51
C LEU A 13 -3.59 -16.75 2.27
N ASP A 14 -4.21 -17.84 1.82
CA ASP A 14 -4.13 -19.19 2.38
C ASP A 14 -2.75 -19.83 2.13
N LYS A 15 -2.21 -19.72 0.90
CA LYS A 15 -0.84 -20.19 0.59
C LYS A 15 0.24 -19.50 1.42
N ASN A 16 -0.03 -18.27 1.82
CA ASN A 16 0.90 -17.50 2.64
C ASN A 16 0.52 -17.55 4.14
N ARG A 17 -0.59 -18.22 4.51
CA ARG A 17 -1.14 -18.22 5.87
C ARG A 17 -0.21 -19.08 6.73
N ASN A 18 0.60 -18.40 7.56
CA ASN A 18 1.46 -18.99 8.57
C ASN A 18 2.66 -19.79 8.07
N SER A 19 3.56 -19.19 7.28
CA SER A 19 4.91 -19.77 7.10
C SER A 19 5.92 -19.32 8.16
N ILE A 20 5.62 -18.30 8.97
CA ILE A 20 6.55 -17.76 9.98
C ILE A 20 5.78 -17.42 11.26
N GLU A 21 6.13 -18.10 12.36
CA GLU A 21 5.63 -17.81 13.70
C GLU A 21 6.07 -16.40 14.15
N GLY A 22 5.14 -15.58 14.63
CA GLY A 22 5.41 -14.21 15.09
C GLY A 22 5.26 -13.09 14.06
N VAL A 23 4.84 -13.38 12.82
CA VAL A 23 4.60 -12.34 11.81
C VAL A 23 3.12 -11.96 11.77
N SER A 24 2.79 -10.73 12.20
CA SER A 24 1.47 -10.14 11.99
C SER A 24 1.36 -9.58 10.57
N ARG A 25 0.24 -9.82 9.89
CA ARG A 25 -0.06 -9.21 8.60
C ARG A 25 -0.80 -7.90 8.83
N VAL A 26 -0.32 -6.85 8.18
CA VAL A 26 -0.97 -5.53 8.19
C VAL A 26 -1.65 -5.31 6.84
N LEU A 27 -2.87 -4.78 6.86
CA LEU A 27 -3.54 -4.36 5.63
C LEU A 27 -2.86 -3.08 5.14
N VAL A 28 -2.37 -3.10 3.89
CA VAL A 28 -1.65 -1.95 3.33
C VAL A 28 -2.45 -1.33 2.18
N THR A 29 -2.68 -0.02 2.27
CA THR A 29 -3.25 0.82 1.22
C THR A 29 -2.14 1.49 0.43
N ARG A 30 -2.13 1.28 -0.89
CA ARG A 30 -1.25 2.01 -1.81
C ARG A 30 -1.98 3.25 -2.32
N ILE A 31 -1.36 4.42 -2.15
CA ILE A 31 -1.88 5.71 -2.64
C ILE A 31 -0.84 6.32 -3.57
N VAL A 32 -1.28 6.82 -4.72
CA VAL A 32 -0.48 7.69 -5.59
C VAL A 32 -1.06 9.09 -5.50
N LEU A 33 -0.28 10.04 -5.02
CA LEU A 33 -0.71 11.41 -4.81
C LEU A 33 0.34 12.40 -5.30
N THR A 34 -0.08 13.64 -5.52
CA THR A 34 0.83 14.77 -5.74
C THR A 34 1.07 15.45 -4.40
N ALA A 35 2.32 15.47 -3.94
CA ALA A 35 2.73 16.12 -2.70
C ALA A 35 3.45 17.44 -3.01
N GLY A 36 2.82 18.56 -2.67
CA GLY A 36 3.37 19.92 -2.75
C GLY A 36 2.27 20.97 -2.69
N ASP A 37 2.66 22.23 -2.53
CA ASP A 37 1.73 23.38 -2.48
C ASP A 37 1.56 24.08 -3.83
N GLY A 38 2.30 23.65 -4.86
CA GLY A 38 2.23 24.19 -6.21
C GLY A 38 2.99 25.51 -6.40
N SER A 39 3.76 25.96 -5.40
CA SER A 39 4.65 27.11 -5.52
C SER A 39 5.89 26.79 -6.37
N ASN A 40 6.62 27.82 -6.81
CA ASN A 40 7.88 27.64 -7.52
C ASN A 40 8.96 26.93 -6.68
N GLU A 41 8.89 27.05 -5.35
CA GLU A 41 9.83 26.39 -4.42
C GLU A 41 9.40 24.96 -4.09
N ASN A 42 8.11 24.65 -4.23
CA ASN A 42 7.52 23.34 -3.95
C ASN A 42 6.43 22.99 -4.98
N PRO A 43 6.83 22.75 -6.26
CA PRO A 43 5.90 22.61 -7.39
C PRO A 43 5.00 21.37 -7.33
N GLY A 44 5.25 20.47 -6.38
CA GLY A 44 4.61 19.18 -6.31
C GLY A 44 5.44 18.09 -6.95
N ARG A 45 5.47 16.93 -6.30
CA ARG A 45 6.04 15.69 -6.85
C ARG A 45 5.05 14.56 -6.70
N PHE A 46 5.06 13.64 -7.65
CA PHE A 46 4.27 12.42 -7.51
C PHE A 46 4.95 11.50 -6.48
N GLU A 47 4.15 11.02 -5.53
CA GLU A 47 4.59 10.09 -4.52
C GLU A 47 3.70 8.85 -4.56
N GLU A 48 4.34 7.69 -4.58
CA GLU A 48 3.73 6.43 -4.20
C GLU A 48 3.96 6.20 -2.71
N GLN A 49 2.88 6.01 -1.96
CA GLN A 49 2.92 5.80 -0.53
C GLN A 49 2.16 4.51 -0.16
N TYR A 50 2.69 3.80 0.83
CA TYR A 50 2.10 2.60 1.40
C TYR A 50 1.76 2.87 2.86
N TRP A 51 0.48 2.80 3.19
CA TRP A 51 -0.04 3.07 4.52
C TRP A 51 -0.67 1.82 5.11
N THR A 52 -0.53 1.62 6.41
CA THR A 52 -1.33 0.64 7.15
C THR A 52 -2.78 1.13 7.26
N ASP A 53 -3.69 0.24 7.63
CA ASP A 53 -5.10 0.55 7.87
C ASP A 53 -5.34 1.36 9.15
N ASP A 54 -4.43 1.31 10.12
CA ASP A 54 -4.43 2.17 11.31
C ASP A 54 -3.77 3.54 11.10
N GLY A 55 -3.26 3.82 9.89
CA GLY A 55 -2.79 5.14 9.49
C GLY A 55 -1.28 5.40 9.68
N GLU A 56 -0.47 4.36 9.85
CA GLU A 56 1.00 4.44 9.83
C GLU A 56 1.54 4.42 8.39
N LEU A 57 2.48 5.31 8.08
CA LEU A 57 3.17 5.33 6.79
C LEU A 57 4.33 4.32 6.81
N LEU A 58 4.22 3.25 6.02
CA LEU A 58 5.26 2.22 5.93
C LEU A 58 6.40 2.60 4.97
N SER A 59 6.04 3.19 3.83
CA SER A 59 7.02 3.49 2.79
C SER A 59 6.54 4.61 1.87
N ARG A 60 7.50 5.37 1.36
CA ARG A 60 7.30 6.45 0.40
C ARG A 60 8.35 6.35 -0.69
N LYS A 61 7.92 6.49 -1.94
CA LYS A 61 8.78 6.59 -3.12
C LYS A 61 8.36 7.78 -3.98
N ILE A 62 9.31 8.66 -4.29
CA ILE A 62 9.12 9.72 -5.28
C ILE A 62 9.13 9.07 -6.67
N LEU A 63 8.11 9.36 -7.47
CA LEU A 63 8.01 8.94 -8.85
C LEU A 63 8.63 10.04 -9.72
N LEU A 64 9.58 9.66 -10.59
CA LEU A 64 10.20 10.53 -11.60
C LEU A 64 9.33 10.64 -12.84
#